data_AF-A0A9N9S7G1-F1
#
_entry.id   AF-A0A9N9S7G1-F1
#
_cell.length_a   1.000
_cell.length_b   1.000
_cell.length_c   1.000
_cell.angle_alpha   90.00
_cell.angle_beta   90.00
_cell.angle_gamma   90.00
#
_symmetry.space_group_name_H-M   'P 1'
#
loop_
_entity.id
_entity.type
_entity.pdbx_description
1 polymer ?
#
loop_
_entity_poly.entity_id
_entity_poly.type
_entity_poly.pdbx_seq_one_letter_code
_entity_poly.pdbx_strand_id
1 'polypeptide(L)'
;MDKLILKFIARPISTSQSAYTSYLPLHIYGKLFGFGIFSINPKNYTTKFKIQDFFYAVLSIILNGFIICVYWKIFTKPNFIQSTVKFHSTVTLTTPLVMFCQYLAYTAIMILSVVKRHELCMILRKIKKIDLDLEDFRVRFDYHSEMCHIRKIILIIISVIITMMALTHISEKFYDIHIDFKYDIYLFWILNCGVILLLGFCTVAIGIRNRFIGVNKCISTLNFSSKVPPSMIIKNLRKLADIHMQIVETIVIINRTFSIAMLSYFTLAFYWCCILLFIFMKTPGFLWRKYYMFLISKAIINSFMFGLLVAVIWSAAKAKNEGRKAAIILYKIKNDIDDQEVAEKITAFIDQVKFTSTKFSCGLFTFDWKLLFKFLSAAIMYFVILMQFESSIHKYDNINIQFDKFVENFTRIIEGRVNGSENY
;
A
#
# COMPACT_ATOMS: atom_id res chain seq x y z
N MET A 1 -26.25 -14.39 -10.81
CA MET A 1 -24.89 -14.21 -10.24
C MET A 1 -24.68 -15.12 -9.03
N ASP A 2 -25.70 -15.33 -8.18
CA ASP A 2 -25.59 -16.07 -6.91
C ASP A 2 -25.24 -17.55 -7.01
N LYS A 3 -25.81 -18.32 -7.95
CA LYS A 3 -25.43 -19.75 -8.12
C LYS A 3 -23.98 -19.95 -8.53
N LEU A 4 -23.38 -18.99 -9.23
CA LEU A 4 -21.98 -19.02 -9.67
C LEU A 4 -21.04 -18.66 -8.52
N ILE A 5 -21.42 -17.69 -7.69
CA ILE A 5 -20.68 -17.31 -6.48
C ILE A 5 -20.79 -18.42 -5.42
N LEU A 6 -21.97 -19.02 -5.21
CA LEU A 6 -22.17 -20.15 -4.29
C LEU A 6 -21.45 -21.42 -4.73
N LYS A 7 -21.53 -21.82 -6.01
CA LYS A 7 -20.71 -22.94 -6.54
C LYS A 7 -19.20 -22.66 -6.46
N PHE A 8 -18.81 -21.38 -6.45
CA PHE A 8 -17.41 -20.98 -6.35
C PHE A 8 -16.90 -21.05 -4.89
N ILE A 9 -17.72 -20.63 -3.92
CA ILE A 9 -17.43 -20.76 -2.49
C ILE A 9 -17.42 -22.23 -2.06
N ALA A 10 -18.32 -23.04 -2.62
CA ALA A 10 -18.52 -24.44 -2.24
C ALA A 10 -17.79 -25.47 -3.11
N ARG A 11 -16.96 -25.07 -4.09
CA ARG A 11 -16.22 -26.05 -4.90
C ARG A 11 -15.17 -26.75 -4.03
N PRO A 12 -15.25 -28.08 -3.82
CA PRO A 12 -14.18 -28.81 -3.16
C PRO A 12 -12.92 -28.62 -4.01
N ILE A 13 -11.91 -27.98 -3.42
CA ILE A 13 -10.63 -27.72 -4.07
C ILE A 13 -9.99 -29.10 -4.25
N SER A 14 -10.06 -29.64 -5.47
CA SER A 14 -9.39 -30.89 -5.83
C SER A 14 -7.88 -30.70 -5.66
N THR A 15 -7.35 -31.21 -4.55
CA THR A 15 -5.99 -31.72 -4.20
C THR A 15 -4.71 -31.17 -4.85
N SER A 16 -4.71 -30.28 -5.84
CA SER A 16 -3.47 -29.65 -6.32
C SER A 16 -3.06 -28.55 -5.33
N GLN A 17 -2.32 -28.97 -4.29
CA GLN A 17 -1.58 -28.11 -3.37
C GLN A 17 -0.53 -27.34 -4.19
N SER A 18 -0.86 -26.11 -4.56
CA SER A 18 0.04 -25.26 -5.33
C SER A 18 0.03 -23.86 -4.75
N ALA A 19 1.14 -23.14 -4.88
CA ALA A 19 1.24 -21.74 -4.48
C ALA A 19 0.21 -20.83 -5.17
N TYR A 20 -0.34 -21.24 -6.32
CA TYR A 20 -1.43 -20.51 -6.95
C TYR A 20 -2.74 -20.62 -6.14
N THR A 21 -2.97 -21.75 -5.48
CA THR A 21 -4.17 -21.99 -4.68
C THR A 21 -4.24 -21.02 -3.50
N SER A 22 -3.12 -20.71 -2.84
CA SER A 22 -3.09 -19.69 -1.78
C SER A 22 -3.31 -18.28 -2.32
N TYR A 23 -2.76 -17.95 -3.50
CA TYR A 23 -2.94 -16.65 -4.16
C TYR A 23 -4.33 -16.43 -4.81
N LEU A 24 -5.07 -17.51 -5.07
CA LEU A 24 -6.32 -17.49 -5.84
C LEU A 24 -7.38 -16.51 -5.31
N PRO A 25 -7.69 -16.41 -4.00
CA PRO A 25 -8.68 -15.46 -3.50
C PRO A 25 -8.34 -14.01 -3.86
N LEU A 26 -7.06 -13.66 -3.76
CA LEU A 26 -6.59 -12.34 -4.10
C LEU A 26 -6.64 -12.09 -5.61
N HIS A 27 -6.29 -13.07 -6.43
CA HIS A 27 -6.40 -12.97 -7.88
C HIS A 27 -7.85 -12.72 -8.35
N ILE A 28 -8.82 -13.41 -7.74
CA ILE A 28 -10.24 -13.23 -8.05
C ILE A 28 -10.72 -11.86 -7.60
N TYR A 29 -10.34 -11.45 -6.40
CA TYR A 29 -10.67 -10.11 -5.93
C TYR A 29 -10.04 -9.06 -6.85
N GLY A 30 -8.79 -9.25 -7.26
CA GLY A 30 -8.12 -8.40 -8.25
C GLY A 30 -8.80 -8.37 -9.62
N LYS A 31 -9.49 -9.43 -10.06
CA LYS A 31 -10.29 -9.41 -11.29
C LYS A 31 -11.45 -8.42 -11.20
N LEU A 32 -12.15 -8.39 -10.06
CA LEU A 32 -13.28 -7.48 -9.86
C LEU A 32 -12.87 -6.01 -9.98
N PHE A 33 -11.63 -5.68 -9.61
CA PHE A 33 -11.08 -4.32 -9.64
C PHE A 33 -10.10 -4.08 -10.80
N GLY A 34 -10.07 -4.95 -11.82
CA GLY A 34 -9.28 -4.73 -13.03
C GLY A 34 -7.78 -5.06 -12.94
N PHE A 35 -7.23 -5.46 -11.80
CA PHE A 35 -5.79 -5.81 -11.70
C PHE A 35 -5.47 -7.24 -12.13
N GLY A 36 -6.49 -8.10 -12.19
CA GLY A 36 -6.36 -9.52 -12.50
C GLY A 36 -6.89 -9.91 -13.87
N ILE A 37 -6.85 -9.04 -14.89
CA ILE A 37 -7.42 -9.25 -16.25
C ILE A 37 -6.66 -10.33 -17.04
N PHE A 38 -6.53 -11.52 -16.49
CA PHE A 38 -5.99 -12.70 -17.14
C PHE A 38 -6.32 -13.91 -16.28
N SER A 39 -6.47 -15.06 -16.90
CA SER A 39 -6.63 -16.32 -16.18
C SER A 39 -5.29 -17.05 -16.14
N ILE A 40 -4.89 -17.49 -14.95
CA ILE A 40 -3.70 -18.34 -14.77
C ILE A 40 -4.14 -19.80 -14.84
N ASN A 41 -3.49 -20.60 -15.68
CA ASN A 41 -3.66 -22.05 -15.67
C ASN A 41 -2.85 -22.64 -14.51
N PRO A 42 -3.48 -23.31 -13.52
CA PRO A 42 -2.79 -23.82 -12.34
C PRO A 42 -1.74 -24.90 -12.64
N LYS A 43 -1.87 -25.63 -13.77
CA LYS A 43 -0.94 -26.71 -14.12
C LYS A 43 0.41 -26.17 -14.61
N ASN A 44 0.37 -25.23 -15.55
CA ASN A 44 1.56 -24.76 -16.28
C ASN A 44 1.94 -23.31 -15.95
N TYR A 45 1.15 -22.63 -15.10
CA TYR A 45 1.29 -21.21 -14.77
C TYR A 45 1.36 -20.34 -16.03
N THR A 46 0.68 -20.74 -17.10
CA THR A 46 0.55 -19.94 -18.32
C THR A 46 -0.65 -19.03 -18.20
N THR A 47 -0.52 -17.83 -18.75
CA THR A 47 -1.63 -16.89 -18.86
C THR A 47 -2.43 -17.19 -20.12
N LYS A 48 -3.76 -17.19 -20.00
CA LYS A 48 -4.67 -17.15 -21.14
C LYS A 48 -5.68 -16.05 -20.88
N PHE A 49 -5.98 -15.26 -21.90
CA PHE A 49 -7.08 -14.32 -21.86
C PHE A 49 -8.36 -15.09 -22.16
N LYS A 50 -9.31 -15.06 -21.22
CA LYS A 50 -10.68 -15.50 -21.48
C LYS A 50 -11.52 -14.29 -21.85
N ILE A 51 -12.61 -14.50 -22.59
CA ILE A 51 -13.56 -13.42 -22.90
C ILE A 51 -14.09 -12.74 -21.63
N GLN A 52 -14.27 -13.52 -20.55
CA GLN A 52 -14.64 -13.00 -19.22
C GLN A 52 -13.63 -12.00 -18.67
N ASP A 53 -12.33 -12.23 -18.89
CA ASP A 53 -11.29 -11.31 -18.42
C ASP A 53 -11.42 -9.96 -19.14
N PHE A 54 -11.67 -9.97 -20.45
CA PHE A 54 -11.95 -8.76 -21.23
C PHE A 54 -13.19 -8.01 -20.71
N PHE A 55 -14.28 -8.72 -20.40
CA PHE A 55 -15.46 -8.11 -19.79
C PHE A 55 -15.14 -7.43 -18.44
N TYR A 56 -14.34 -8.05 -17.57
CA TYR A 56 -13.93 -7.43 -16.30
C TYR A 56 -13.08 -6.17 -16.51
N ALA A 57 -12.20 -6.16 -17.52
CA ALA A 57 -11.41 -4.98 -17.87
C ALA A 57 -12.30 -3.82 -18.33
N VAL A 58 -13.18 -4.09 -19.29
CA VAL A 58 -14.09 -3.09 -19.84
C VAL A 58 -15.02 -2.57 -18.76
N LEU A 59 -15.59 -3.46 -17.93
CA LEU A 59 -16.42 -3.07 -16.79
C LEU A 59 -15.64 -2.19 -15.81
N SER A 60 -14.40 -2.54 -15.49
CA SER A 60 -13.55 -1.73 -14.61
C SER A 60 -13.28 -0.34 -15.19
N ILE A 61 -12.94 -0.23 -16.49
CA ILE A 61 -12.74 1.05 -17.17
C ILE A 61 -14.02 1.89 -17.16
N ILE A 62 -15.16 1.29 -17.51
CA ILE A 62 -16.47 1.98 -17.54
C ILE A 62 -16.85 2.45 -16.15
N LEU A 63 -16.71 1.61 -15.12
CA LEU A 63 -17.00 1.99 -13.74
C LEU A 63 -16.10 3.15 -13.31
N ASN A 64 -14.79 3.08 -13.54
CA ASN A 64 -13.90 4.17 -13.19
C ASN A 64 -14.23 5.47 -13.96
N GLY A 65 -14.51 5.39 -15.26
CA GLY A 65 -14.90 6.55 -16.07
C GLY A 65 -16.23 7.15 -15.62
N PHE A 66 -17.23 6.32 -15.33
CA PHE A 66 -18.51 6.75 -14.78
C PHE A 66 -18.32 7.51 -13.47
N ILE A 67 -17.47 7.00 -12.58
CA ILE A 67 -17.27 7.66 -11.28
C ILE A 67 -16.58 9.02 -11.46
N ILE A 68 -15.63 9.17 -12.38
CA ILE A 68 -15.05 10.49 -12.70
C ILE A 68 -16.09 11.45 -13.26
N CYS A 69 -16.97 10.99 -14.16
CA CYS A 69 -18.02 11.83 -14.71
C CYS A 69 -18.98 12.31 -13.62
N VAL A 70 -19.37 11.42 -12.70
CA VAL A 70 -20.18 11.76 -11.52
C VAL A 70 -19.44 12.77 -10.65
N TYR A 71 -18.15 12.54 -10.40
CA TYR A 71 -17.31 13.42 -9.61
C TYR A 71 -17.21 14.83 -10.22
N TRP A 72 -16.88 14.91 -11.50
CA TRP A 72 -16.80 16.16 -12.26
C TRP A 72 -18.13 16.92 -12.18
N LYS A 73 -19.24 16.22 -12.39
CA LYS A 73 -20.58 16.82 -12.29
C LYS A 73 -20.86 17.37 -10.90
N ILE A 74 -20.50 16.67 -9.82
CA ILE A 74 -20.66 17.16 -8.44
C ILE A 74 -19.84 18.43 -8.24
N PHE A 75 -18.59 18.42 -8.71
CA PHE A 75 -17.66 19.52 -8.49
C PHE A 75 -18.00 20.78 -9.29
N THR A 76 -18.57 20.63 -10.48
CA THR A 76 -19.03 21.75 -11.32
C THR A 76 -20.34 22.39 -10.85
N LYS A 77 -21.02 21.85 -9.81
CA LYS A 77 -22.26 22.46 -9.31
C LYS A 77 -21.97 23.84 -8.67
N PRO A 78 -22.65 24.92 -9.10
CA PRO A 78 -22.40 26.27 -8.59
C PRO A 78 -22.62 26.42 -7.08
N ASN A 79 -23.55 25.66 -6.48
CA ASN A 79 -23.81 25.70 -5.04
C ASN A 79 -22.67 25.09 -4.20
N PHE A 80 -21.93 24.11 -4.76
CA PHE A 80 -20.74 23.56 -4.12
C PHE A 80 -19.59 24.59 -4.15
N ILE A 81 -19.43 25.27 -5.29
CA ILE A 81 -18.47 26.34 -5.44
C ILE A 81 -18.80 27.49 -4.46
N GLN A 82 -20.04 27.96 -4.37
CA GLN A 82 -20.40 29.08 -3.48
C GLN A 82 -20.23 28.81 -1.99
N SER A 83 -20.52 27.59 -1.52
CA SER A 83 -20.32 27.18 -0.12
C SER A 83 -18.84 26.96 0.22
N THR A 84 -18.03 26.54 -0.76
CA THR A 84 -16.59 26.29 -0.62
C THR A 84 -15.72 27.51 -1.00
N VAL A 85 -16.26 28.52 -1.67
CA VAL A 85 -15.55 29.75 -2.09
C VAL A 85 -15.17 30.62 -0.89
N LYS A 86 -15.84 30.48 0.26
CA LYS A 86 -15.32 31.01 1.54
C LYS A 86 -14.13 30.20 2.10
N PHE A 87 -13.83 29.03 1.53
CA PHE A 87 -12.83 28.04 1.98
C PHE A 87 -11.64 27.86 0.99
N HIS A 88 -11.28 28.92 0.23
CA HIS A 88 -10.16 29.03 -0.73
C HIS A 88 -10.34 28.39 -2.13
N SER A 89 -10.19 29.23 -3.16
CA SER A 89 -10.21 28.90 -4.60
C SER A 89 -9.17 27.86 -5.02
N THR A 90 -8.06 27.74 -4.29
CA THR A 90 -6.97 26.81 -4.59
C THR A 90 -7.35 25.35 -4.37
N VAL A 91 -8.10 25.03 -3.31
CA VAL A 91 -8.57 23.65 -3.04
C VAL A 91 -9.60 23.22 -4.09
N THR A 92 -10.41 24.17 -4.54
CA THR A 92 -11.43 23.94 -5.56
C THR A 92 -10.79 23.57 -6.90
N LEU A 93 -9.74 24.26 -7.34
CA LEU A 93 -9.11 23.91 -8.62
C LEU A 93 -8.20 22.67 -8.56
N THR A 94 -7.52 22.44 -7.43
CA THR A 94 -6.51 21.37 -7.31
C THR A 94 -7.08 19.97 -7.12
N THR A 95 -8.22 19.84 -6.43
CA THR A 95 -8.79 18.52 -6.11
C THR A 95 -9.23 17.75 -7.37
N PRO A 96 -9.96 18.35 -8.34
CA PRO A 96 -10.33 17.66 -9.58
C PRO A 96 -9.13 17.22 -10.41
N LEU A 97 -8.08 18.06 -10.48
CA LEU A 97 -6.85 17.73 -11.18
C LEU A 97 -6.16 16.52 -10.56
N VAL A 98 -6.04 16.49 -9.23
CA VAL A 98 -5.46 15.34 -8.52
C VAL A 98 -6.27 14.07 -8.78
N MET A 99 -7.60 14.17 -8.73
CA MET A 99 -8.47 13.02 -8.99
C MET A 99 -8.34 12.50 -10.42
N PHE A 100 -8.22 13.40 -11.38
CA PHE A 100 -7.94 13.03 -12.77
C PHE A 100 -6.57 12.34 -12.91
N CYS A 101 -5.52 12.90 -12.31
CA CYS A 101 -4.20 12.28 -12.27
C CYS A 101 -4.23 10.91 -11.59
N GLN A 102 -5.02 10.75 -10.53
CA GLN A 102 -5.17 9.50 -9.81
C GLN A 102 -5.87 8.44 -10.67
N TYR A 103 -6.87 8.83 -11.46
CA TYR A 103 -7.48 7.93 -12.45
C TYR A 103 -6.49 7.51 -13.54
N LEU A 104 -5.71 8.45 -14.08
CA LEU A 104 -4.69 8.13 -15.07
C LEU A 104 -3.66 7.16 -14.49
N ALA A 105 -3.21 7.40 -13.26
CA ALA A 105 -2.31 6.51 -12.55
C ALA A 105 -2.93 5.12 -12.35
N TYR A 106 -4.18 5.04 -11.94
CA TYR A 106 -4.90 3.77 -11.80
C TYR A 106 -4.98 3.00 -13.12
N THR A 107 -5.40 3.67 -14.19
CA THR A 107 -5.52 3.07 -15.53
C THR A 107 -4.16 2.60 -16.04
N ALA A 108 -3.11 3.39 -15.81
CA ALA A 108 -1.74 3.01 -16.12
C ALA A 108 -1.30 1.77 -15.32
N ILE A 109 -1.59 1.69 -14.02
CA ILE A 109 -1.26 0.52 -13.20
C ILE A 109 -2.03 -0.73 -13.64
N MET A 110 -3.29 -0.57 -14.05
CA MET A 110 -4.10 -1.65 -14.61
C MET A 110 -3.48 -2.21 -15.90
N ILE A 111 -3.11 -1.32 -16.83
CA ILE A 111 -2.40 -1.69 -18.08
C ILE A 111 -1.06 -2.35 -17.75
N LEU A 112 -0.28 -1.77 -16.84
CA LEU A 112 0.99 -2.32 -16.39
C LEU A 112 0.81 -3.71 -15.77
N SER A 113 -0.26 -3.94 -15.00
CA SER A 113 -0.56 -5.26 -14.43
C SER A 113 -0.79 -6.32 -15.51
N VAL A 114 -1.47 -5.94 -16.60
CA VAL A 114 -1.64 -6.81 -17.77
C VAL A 114 -0.30 -7.06 -18.47
N VAL A 115 0.53 -6.03 -18.68
CA VAL A 115 1.87 -6.18 -19.28
C VAL A 115 2.76 -7.09 -18.42
N LYS A 116 2.70 -6.91 -17.09
CA LYS A 116 3.53 -7.62 -16.09
C LYS A 116 2.99 -8.99 -15.69
N ARG A 117 1.87 -9.44 -16.25
CA ARG A 117 1.25 -10.74 -15.95
C ARG A 117 2.23 -11.93 -16.05
N HIS A 118 3.17 -11.86 -16.99
CA HIS A 118 4.16 -12.92 -17.20
C HIS A 118 5.18 -12.97 -16.07
N GLU A 119 5.58 -11.83 -15.52
CA GLU A 119 6.46 -11.74 -14.34
C GLU A 119 5.76 -12.32 -13.11
N LEU A 120 4.48 -12.03 -12.90
CA LEU A 120 3.69 -12.64 -11.81
C LEU A 120 3.64 -14.17 -11.93
N CYS A 121 3.41 -14.70 -13.12
CA CYS A 121 3.44 -16.15 -13.34
C CYS A 121 4.83 -16.74 -13.11
N MET A 122 5.88 -16.01 -13.47
CA MET A 122 7.27 -16.41 -13.20
C MET A 122 7.54 -16.48 -11.70
N ILE A 123 7.05 -15.52 -10.91
CA ILE A 123 7.14 -15.55 -9.44
C ILE A 123 6.48 -16.82 -8.90
N LEU A 124 5.24 -17.11 -9.31
CA LEU A 124 4.51 -18.29 -8.84
C LEU A 124 5.19 -19.61 -9.25
N ARG A 125 5.78 -19.67 -10.46
CA ARG A 125 6.57 -20.82 -10.92
C ARG A 125 7.85 -21.01 -10.09
N LYS A 126 8.61 -19.93 -9.85
CA LYS A 126 9.82 -19.99 -9.04
C LYS A 126 9.49 -20.42 -7.61
N ILE A 127 8.41 -19.88 -7.04
CA ILE A 127 7.89 -20.30 -5.74
C ILE A 127 7.58 -21.80 -5.73
N LYS A 128 6.81 -22.32 -6.70
CA LYS A 128 6.52 -23.76 -6.76
C LYS A 128 7.81 -24.59 -6.86
N LYS A 129 8.78 -24.15 -7.66
CA LYS A 129 10.06 -24.85 -7.79
C LYS A 129 10.82 -24.88 -6.47
N ILE A 130 10.91 -23.75 -5.77
CA ILE A 130 11.52 -23.64 -4.43
C ILE A 130 10.81 -24.58 -3.45
N ASP A 131 9.48 -24.63 -3.49
CA ASP A 131 8.70 -25.48 -2.59
C ASP A 131 8.93 -26.97 -2.86
N LEU A 132 9.09 -27.38 -4.13
CA LEU A 132 9.49 -28.74 -4.51
C LEU A 132 10.91 -29.06 -4.06
N ASP A 133 11.86 -28.15 -4.29
CA ASP A 133 13.26 -28.32 -3.87
C ASP A 133 13.40 -28.43 -2.34
N LEU A 134 12.51 -27.78 -1.58
CA LEU A 134 12.42 -27.84 -0.11
C LEU A 134 11.66 -29.09 0.40
N GLU A 135 10.78 -29.67 -0.39
CA GLU A 135 10.10 -30.92 -0.03
C GLU A 135 11.10 -32.09 0.08
N ASP A 136 12.18 -32.06 -0.71
CA ASP A 136 13.30 -33.00 -0.59
C ASP A 136 13.97 -32.96 0.81
N PHE A 137 13.82 -31.85 1.53
CA PHE A 137 14.27 -31.66 2.91
C PHE A 137 13.15 -31.85 3.95
N ARG A 138 12.03 -32.46 3.55
CA ARG A 138 10.83 -32.71 4.39
C ARG A 138 10.17 -31.43 4.92
N VAL A 139 10.39 -30.29 4.26
CA VAL A 139 9.66 -29.06 4.55
C VAL A 139 8.45 -28.98 3.64
N ARG A 140 7.26 -29.11 4.22
CA ARG A 140 5.98 -28.96 3.50
C ARG A 140 5.32 -27.64 3.87
N PHE A 141 4.78 -26.97 2.86
CA PHE A 141 4.04 -25.72 3.02
C PHE A 141 2.53 -25.98 2.95
N ASP A 142 1.80 -25.51 3.96
CA ASP A 142 0.34 -25.61 3.98
C ASP A 142 -0.31 -24.40 3.26
N TYR A 143 -0.58 -24.59 1.97
CA TYR A 143 -1.27 -23.58 1.15
C TYR A 143 -2.72 -23.35 1.57
N HIS A 144 -3.37 -24.31 2.23
CA HIS A 144 -4.75 -24.15 2.67
C HIS A 144 -4.82 -23.16 3.82
N SER A 145 -3.91 -23.29 4.80
CA SER A 145 -3.76 -22.31 5.87
C SER A 145 -3.45 -20.93 5.29
N GLU A 146 -2.50 -20.79 4.36
CA GLU A 146 -2.20 -19.49 3.73
C GLU A 146 -3.44 -18.88 3.03
N MET A 147 -4.19 -19.69 2.28
CA MET A 147 -5.41 -19.26 1.60
C MET A 147 -6.46 -18.74 2.61
N CYS A 148 -6.66 -19.48 3.72
CA CYS A 148 -7.60 -19.09 4.77
C CYS A 148 -7.18 -17.78 5.45
N HIS A 149 -5.88 -17.56 5.67
CA HIS A 149 -5.37 -16.29 6.19
C HIS A 149 -5.63 -15.13 5.22
N ILE A 150 -5.36 -15.31 3.92
CA ILE A 150 -5.62 -14.28 2.90
C ILE A 150 -7.11 -13.94 2.82
N ARG A 151 -8.00 -14.95 2.86
CA ARG A 151 -9.46 -14.73 2.90
C ARG A 151 -9.88 -13.92 4.12
N LYS A 152 -9.37 -14.24 5.31
CA LYS A 152 -9.64 -13.47 6.53
C LYS A 152 -9.18 -12.02 6.41
N ILE A 153 -7.99 -11.78 5.86
CA ILE A 153 -7.48 -10.41 5.64
C ILE A 153 -8.38 -9.64 4.67
N ILE A 154 -8.77 -10.26 3.55
CA ILE A 154 -9.69 -9.63 2.58
C ILE A 154 -11.03 -9.30 3.24
N LEU A 155 -11.60 -10.20 4.05
CA LEU A 155 -12.85 -9.97 4.77
C LEU A 155 -12.74 -8.84 5.80
N ILE A 156 -11.64 -8.78 6.56
CA ILE A 156 -11.36 -7.69 7.50
C ILE A 156 -11.29 -6.36 6.75
N ILE A 157 -10.61 -6.33 5.60
CA ILE A 157 -10.50 -5.13 4.78
C ILE A 157 -11.87 -4.71 4.24
N ILE A 158 -12.65 -5.62 3.68
CA ILE A 158 -14.02 -5.33 3.23
C ILE A 158 -14.87 -4.78 4.40
N SER A 159 -14.78 -5.40 5.58
CA SER A 159 -15.51 -4.96 6.78
C SER A 159 -15.11 -3.56 7.25
N VAL A 160 -13.79 -3.28 7.32
CA VAL A 160 -13.27 -1.95 7.65
C VAL A 160 -13.81 -0.93 6.66
N ILE A 161 -13.79 -1.27 5.37
CA ILE A 161 -14.23 -0.32 4.35
C ILE A 161 -15.76 -0.12 4.38
N ILE A 162 -16.57 -1.15 4.61
CA ILE A 162 -18.02 -1.01 4.81
C ILE A 162 -18.31 -0.12 6.03
N THR A 163 -17.58 -0.34 7.12
CA THR A 163 -17.70 0.49 8.34
C THR A 163 -17.37 1.94 8.05
N MET A 164 -16.32 2.20 7.27
CA MET A 164 -15.94 3.54 6.85
C MET A 164 -17.05 4.20 6.01
N MET A 165 -17.62 3.49 5.03
CA MET A 165 -18.74 4.00 4.23
C MET A 165 -19.97 4.33 5.08
N ALA A 166 -20.30 3.47 6.06
CA ALA A 166 -21.40 3.70 6.98
C ALA A 166 -21.17 4.93 7.86
N LEU A 167 -19.97 5.08 8.44
CA LEU A 167 -19.61 6.25 9.25
C LEU A 167 -19.66 7.54 8.44
N THR A 168 -19.20 7.51 7.19
CA THR A 168 -19.26 8.68 6.32
C THR A 168 -20.71 9.05 5.98
N HIS A 169 -21.56 8.07 5.66
CA HIS A 169 -22.98 8.32 5.42
C HIS A 169 -23.70 8.91 6.64
N ILE A 170 -23.42 8.37 7.83
CA ILE A 170 -23.97 8.90 9.08
C ILE A 170 -23.50 10.34 9.29
N SER A 171 -22.22 10.63 9.03
CA SER A 171 -21.69 11.99 9.16
C SER A 171 -22.39 12.98 8.23
N GLU A 172 -22.65 12.61 6.98
CA GLU A 172 -23.35 13.48 6.01
C GLU A 172 -24.75 13.85 6.50
N LYS A 173 -25.53 12.86 6.95
CA LYS A 173 -26.88 13.07 7.49
C LYS A 173 -26.89 13.98 8.72
N PHE A 174 -25.87 13.87 9.57
CA PHE A 174 -25.88 14.57 10.87
C PHE A 174 -25.60 16.07 10.74
N TYR A 175 -24.85 16.49 9.73
CA TYR A 175 -24.41 17.89 9.63
C TYR A 175 -25.11 18.71 8.55
N ASP A 176 -26.05 18.10 7.82
CA ASP A 176 -26.72 18.70 6.65
C ASP A 176 -25.69 19.29 5.65
N ILE A 177 -24.50 18.69 5.66
CA ILE A 177 -23.44 19.03 4.73
C ILE A 177 -23.79 18.25 3.49
N HIS A 178 -24.34 18.91 2.48
CA HIS A 178 -24.55 18.35 1.14
C HIS A 178 -23.22 18.08 0.40
N ILE A 179 -22.18 17.59 1.10
CA ILE A 179 -21.09 16.87 0.45
C ILE A 179 -21.72 15.54 0.02
N ASP A 180 -22.18 15.51 -1.24
CA ASP A 180 -22.84 14.39 -1.91
C ASP A 180 -22.14 13.07 -1.49
N PHE A 181 -22.82 12.17 -0.76
CA PHE A 181 -22.46 10.77 -0.41
C PHE A 181 -21.61 10.04 -1.48
N LYS A 182 -21.88 10.40 -2.74
CA LYS A 182 -21.24 9.94 -3.97
C LYS A 182 -19.72 10.22 -4.00
N TYR A 183 -19.24 11.29 -3.36
CA TYR A 183 -17.82 11.62 -3.25
C TYR A 183 -17.04 10.54 -2.49
N ASP A 184 -17.59 10.05 -1.39
CA ASP A 184 -16.91 9.07 -0.55
C ASP A 184 -16.98 7.66 -1.13
N ILE A 185 -18.01 7.34 -1.91
CA ILE A 185 -18.06 6.14 -2.76
C ILE A 185 -16.96 6.17 -3.84
N TYR A 186 -16.63 7.35 -4.38
CA TYR A 186 -15.54 7.48 -5.35
C TYR A 186 -14.16 7.30 -4.71
N LEU A 187 -13.90 8.02 -3.62
CA LEU A 187 -12.68 7.87 -2.85
C LEU A 187 -12.49 6.40 -2.46
N PHE A 188 -13.57 5.76 -2.01
CA PHE A 188 -13.64 4.32 -1.75
C PHE A 188 -13.17 3.48 -2.94
N TRP A 189 -13.68 3.70 -4.14
CA TRP A 189 -13.36 2.85 -5.29
C TRP A 189 -11.87 2.89 -5.64
N ILE A 190 -11.28 4.09 -5.66
CA ILE A 190 -9.86 4.22 -6.00
C ILE A 190 -8.95 3.70 -4.88
N LEU A 191 -9.35 3.89 -3.62
CA LEU A 191 -8.61 3.37 -2.48
C LEU A 191 -8.60 1.84 -2.46
N ASN A 192 -9.74 1.19 -2.74
CA ASN A 192 -9.84 -0.28 -2.84
C ASN A 192 -8.87 -0.85 -3.87
N CYS A 193 -8.69 -0.14 -4.97
CA CYS A 193 -7.85 -0.59 -6.05
C CYS A 193 -6.37 -0.69 -5.64
N GLY A 194 -5.85 0.34 -4.96
CA GLY A 194 -4.50 0.32 -4.40
C GLY A 194 -4.31 -0.78 -3.36
N VAL A 195 -5.33 -1.02 -2.51
CA VAL A 195 -5.29 -2.02 -1.43
C VAL A 195 -4.97 -3.42 -1.96
N ILE A 196 -5.55 -3.83 -3.10
CA ILE A 196 -5.38 -5.19 -3.64
C ILE A 196 -3.95 -5.44 -4.08
N LEU A 197 -3.33 -4.46 -4.72
CA LEU A 197 -1.93 -4.58 -5.17
C LEU A 197 -0.98 -4.67 -3.98
N LEU A 198 -1.23 -3.89 -2.93
CA LEU A 198 -0.46 -3.95 -1.69
C LEU A 198 -0.64 -5.29 -0.99
N LEU A 199 -1.87 -5.79 -0.92
CA LEU A 199 -2.14 -7.13 -0.42
C LEU A 199 -1.41 -8.19 -1.22
N GLY A 200 -1.33 -8.04 -2.54
CA GLY A 200 -0.56 -8.91 -3.42
C GLY A 200 0.91 -8.91 -3.08
N PHE A 201 1.49 -7.72 -2.96
CA PHE A 201 2.87 -7.57 -2.52
C PHE A 201 3.10 -8.21 -1.14
N CYS A 202 2.28 -7.86 -0.14
CA CYS A 202 2.39 -8.37 1.22
C CYS A 202 2.27 -9.89 1.28
N THR A 203 1.31 -10.47 0.55
CA THR A 203 1.09 -11.92 0.50
C THR A 203 2.31 -12.62 -0.08
N VAL A 204 2.84 -12.12 -1.19
CA VAL A 204 4.04 -12.71 -1.81
C VAL A 204 5.26 -12.52 -0.92
N ALA A 205 5.44 -11.35 -0.29
CA ALA A 205 6.54 -11.09 0.64
C ALA A 205 6.49 -12.01 1.89
N ILE A 206 5.31 -12.21 2.47
CA ILE A 206 5.10 -13.18 3.56
C ILE A 206 5.35 -14.61 3.08
N GLY A 207 4.94 -14.96 1.86
CA GLY A 207 5.27 -16.23 1.25
C GLY A 207 6.78 -16.45 1.15
N ILE A 208 7.53 -15.45 0.67
CA ILE A 208 9.00 -15.50 0.61
C ILE A 208 9.60 -15.65 2.01
N ARG A 209 9.08 -14.93 3.00
CA ARG A 209 9.49 -15.08 4.40
C ARG A 209 9.34 -16.53 4.88
N ASN A 210 8.20 -17.17 4.63
CA ASN A 210 7.95 -18.55 5.05
C ASN A 210 8.97 -19.52 4.43
N ARG A 211 9.40 -19.27 3.20
CA ARG A 211 10.43 -20.07 2.51
C ARG A 211 11.82 -19.87 3.09
N PHE A 212 12.19 -18.63 3.46
CA PHE A 212 13.41 -18.41 4.24
C PHE A 212 13.38 -19.12 5.59
N ILE A 213 12.24 -19.15 6.27
CA ILE A 213 12.08 -19.93 7.51
C ILE A 213 12.29 -21.42 7.24
N GLY A 214 11.74 -21.94 6.15
CA GLY A 214 11.97 -23.32 5.70
C GLY A 214 13.46 -23.62 5.51
N VAL A 215 14.18 -22.78 4.75
CA VAL A 215 15.64 -22.91 4.56
C VAL A 215 16.38 -22.85 5.89
N ASN A 216 16.07 -21.88 6.75
CA ASN A 216 16.70 -21.73 8.07
C ASN A 216 16.49 -22.97 8.94
N LYS A 217 15.29 -23.55 8.91
CA LYS A 217 14.97 -24.80 9.61
C LYS A 217 15.83 -25.94 9.06
N CYS A 218 15.89 -26.12 7.74
CA CYS A 218 16.72 -27.14 7.12
C CYS A 218 18.19 -27.03 7.54
N ILE A 219 18.76 -25.82 7.46
CA ILE A 219 20.14 -25.54 7.88
C ILE A 219 20.36 -25.95 9.34
N SER A 220 19.45 -25.55 10.25
CA SER A 220 19.57 -25.88 11.67
C SER A 220 19.42 -27.37 11.99
N THR A 221 18.72 -28.13 11.14
CA THR A 221 18.50 -29.57 11.30
C THR A 221 19.51 -30.44 10.56
N LEU A 222 20.45 -29.83 9.82
CA LEU A 222 21.53 -30.60 9.20
C LEU A 222 22.30 -31.30 10.33
N ASN A 223 22.31 -32.62 10.30
CA ASN A 223 22.97 -33.41 11.32
C ASN A 223 24.48 -33.45 11.00
N PHE A 224 25.26 -32.64 11.70
CA PHE A 224 26.73 -32.61 11.58
C PHE A 224 27.40 -33.68 12.46
N SER A 225 26.64 -34.71 12.88
CA SER A 225 27.18 -35.85 13.60
C SER A 225 28.25 -36.56 12.76
N SER A 226 29.32 -37.01 13.43
CA SER A 226 30.44 -37.77 12.86
C SER A 226 30.04 -39.05 12.09
N LYS A 227 28.79 -39.50 12.24
CA LYS A 227 28.25 -40.66 11.51
C LYS A 227 27.79 -40.35 10.08
N VAL A 228 27.62 -39.08 9.71
CA VAL A 228 27.19 -38.69 8.36
C VAL A 228 28.43 -38.34 7.53
N PRO A 229 28.60 -38.91 6.31
CA PRO A 229 29.75 -38.60 5.48
C PRO A 229 29.78 -37.12 5.08
N PRO A 230 30.93 -36.43 5.19
CA PRO A 230 31.08 -35.01 4.85
C PRO A 230 30.58 -34.64 3.45
N SER A 231 30.77 -35.53 2.47
CA SER A 231 30.31 -35.35 1.09
C SER A 231 28.80 -35.17 0.96
N MET A 232 28.00 -35.85 1.81
CA MET A 232 26.55 -35.71 1.82
C MET A 232 26.12 -34.37 2.46
N ILE A 233 26.83 -33.93 3.50
CA ILE A 233 26.62 -32.63 4.16
C ILE A 233 26.90 -31.51 3.15
N ILE A 234 28.03 -31.56 2.45
CA ILE A 234 28.42 -30.59 1.42
C ILE A 234 27.38 -30.52 0.30
N LYS A 235 26.90 -31.68 -0.18
CA LYS A 235 25.86 -31.74 -1.21
C LYS A 235 24.56 -31.05 -0.75
N ASN A 236 24.14 -31.31 0.48
CA ASN A 236 22.93 -30.70 1.05
C ASN A 236 23.10 -29.19 1.28
N LEU A 237 24.27 -28.75 1.77
CA LEU A 237 24.59 -27.34 1.95
C LEU A 237 24.55 -26.58 0.62
N ARG A 238 25.16 -27.14 -0.45
CA ARG A 238 25.13 -26.53 -1.78
C ARG A 238 23.70 -26.38 -2.29
N LYS A 239 22.88 -27.43 -2.15
CA LYS A 239 21.47 -27.38 -2.57
C LYS A 239 20.68 -26.33 -1.78
N LEU A 240 20.90 -26.20 -0.47
CA LEU A 240 20.26 -25.14 0.34
C LEU A 240 20.73 -23.74 -0.03
N ALA A 241 22.00 -23.59 -0.39
CA ALA A 241 22.56 -22.34 -0.90
C ALA A 241 21.93 -21.94 -2.24
N ASP A 242 21.73 -22.90 -3.15
CA ASP A 242 21.05 -22.70 -4.42
C ASP A 242 19.57 -22.31 -4.21
N ILE A 243 18.87 -22.98 -3.28
CA ILE A 243 17.48 -22.63 -2.92
C ILE A 243 17.41 -21.21 -2.36
N HIS A 244 18.32 -20.83 -1.46
CA HIS A 244 18.38 -19.46 -0.92
C HIS A 244 18.57 -18.43 -2.03
N MET A 245 19.49 -18.69 -2.97
CA MET A 245 19.70 -17.82 -4.13
C MET A 245 18.44 -17.71 -4.99
N GLN A 246 17.75 -18.82 -5.27
CA GLN A 246 16.50 -18.81 -6.04
C GLN A 246 15.42 -17.96 -5.36
N ILE A 247 15.34 -17.97 -4.02
CA ILE A 247 14.44 -17.09 -3.26
C ILE A 247 14.85 -15.62 -3.47
N VAL A 248 16.14 -15.29 -3.37
CA VAL A 248 16.65 -13.93 -3.62
C VAL A 248 16.34 -13.44 -5.03
N GLU A 249 16.59 -14.26 -6.06
CA GLU A 249 16.23 -13.92 -7.44
C GLU A 249 14.72 -13.69 -7.61
N THR A 250 13.90 -14.43 -6.87
CA THR A 250 12.45 -14.23 -6.88
C THR A 250 12.08 -12.86 -6.31
N ILE A 251 12.78 -12.38 -5.29
CA ILE A 251 12.62 -11.00 -4.77
C ILE A 251 12.91 -9.96 -5.84
N VAL A 252 13.93 -10.17 -6.68
CA VAL A 252 14.23 -9.25 -7.79
C VAL A 252 13.05 -9.15 -8.78
N ILE A 253 12.43 -10.28 -9.11
CA ILE A 253 11.25 -10.31 -9.99
C ILE A 253 10.05 -9.64 -9.30
N ILE A 254 9.86 -9.87 -7.99
CA ILE A 254 8.82 -9.21 -7.18
C ILE A 254 9.00 -7.70 -7.22
N ASN A 255 10.22 -7.19 -6.97
CA ASN A 255 10.50 -5.77 -7.02
C ASN A 255 10.18 -5.19 -8.40
N ARG A 256 10.58 -5.87 -9.50
CA ARG A 256 10.27 -5.43 -10.86
C ARG A 256 8.77 -5.46 -11.20
N THR A 257 8.04 -6.40 -10.63
CA THR A 257 6.60 -6.58 -10.87
C THR A 257 5.78 -5.50 -10.15
N PHE A 258 6.12 -5.21 -8.89
CA PHE A 258 5.32 -4.33 -8.04
C PHE A 258 5.89 -2.90 -7.91
N SER A 259 7.11 -2.61 -8.36
CA SER A 259 7.81 -1.33 -8.10
C SER A 259 6.96 -0.09 -8.38
N ILE A 260 6.41 0.03 -9.59
CA ILE A 260 5.64 1.21 -10.02
C ILE A 260 4.36 1.34 -9.19
N ALA A 261 3.62 0.25 -9.01
CA ALA A 261 2.40 0.24 -8.21
C ALA A 261 2.67 0.68 -6.76
N MET A 262 3.73 0.16 -6.15
CA MET A 262 4.14 0.54 -4.79
C MET A 262 4.56 2.00 -4.72
N LEU A 263 5.36 2.49 -5.69
CA LEU A 263 5.78 3.88 -5.76
C LEU A 263 4.57 4.81 -5.84
N SER A 264 3.64 4.55 -6.77
CA SER A 264 2.43 5.34 -6.93
C SER A 264 1.58 5.36 -5.66
N TYR A 265 1.43 4.22 -4.97
CA TYR A 265 0.67 4.17 -3.73
C TYR A 265 1.32 4.95 -2.59
N PHE A 266 2.64 4.83 -2.40
CA PHE A 266 3.36 5.61 -1.38
C PHE A 266 3.24 7.11 -1.63
N THR A 267 3.39 7.55 -2.88
CA THR A 267 3.19 8.97 -3.26
C THR A 267 1.77 9.44 -2.97
N LEU A 268 0.77 8.65 -3.33
CA LEU A 268 -0.63 8.98 -3.11
C LEU A 268 -0.98 9.04 -1.62
N ALA A 269 -0.51 8.08 -0.82
CA ALA A 269 -0.71 8.07 0.62
C ALA A 269 -0.03 9.27 1.30
N PHE A 270 1.15 9.69 0.82
CA PHE A 270 1.82 10.90 1.29
C PHE A 270 0.96 12.14 1.02
N TYR A 271 0.49 12.26 -0.22
CA TYR A 271 -0.35 13.37 -0.63
C TYR A 271 -1.62 13.49 0.22
N TRP A 272 -2.36 12.38 0.41
CA TRP A 272 -3.57 12.39 1.25
C TRP A 272 -3.28 12.73 2.71
N CYS A 273 -2.14 12.28 3.23
CA CYS A 273 -1.71 12.65 4.57
C CYS A 273 -1.46 14.16 4.69
N CYS A 274 -0.79 14.79 3.72
CA CYS A 274 -0.58 16.23 3.69
C CYS A 274 -1.89 17.01 3.59
N ILE A 275 -2.82 16.57 2.74
CA ILE A 275 -4.14 17.21 2.61
C ILE A 275 -4.93 17.13 3.92
N LEU A 276 -4.92 15.98 4.61
CA LEU A 276 -5.59 15.85 5.90
C LEU A 276 -5.00 16.81 6.94
N LEU A 277 -3.66 16.90 7.01
CA LEU A 277 -2.98 17.82 7.92
C LEU A 277 -3.32 19.28 7.62
N PHE A 278 -3.43 19.65 6.34
CA PHE A 278 -3.87 20.98 5.92
C PHE A 278 -5.31 21.28 6.35
N ILE A 279 -6.24 20.34 6.12
CA ILE A 279 -7.64 20.48 6.56
C ILE A 279 -7.73 20.64 8.08
N PHE A 280 -6.94 19.86 8.81
CA PHE A 280 -6.88 19.92 10.28
C PHE A 280 -6.45 21.31 10.76
N MET A 281 -5.40 21.88 10.17
CA MET A 281 -4.91 23.22 10.51
C MET A 281 -5.91 24.32 10.18
N LYS A 282 -6.58 24.22 9.02
CA LYS A 282 -7.49 25.25 8.52
C LYS A 282 -8.86 25.23 9.17
N THR A 283 -9.20 24.21 9.96
CA THR A 283 -10.52 24.12 10.61
C THR A 283 -10.51 24.92 11.93
N PRO A 284 -11.21 26.07 12.02
CA PRO A 284 -11.25 26.90 13.24
C PRO A 284 -11.89 26.17 14.42
N GLY A 285 -11.40 26.41 15.64
CA GLY A 285 -11.80 25.69 16.85
C GLY A 285 -13.31 25.67 17.16
N PHE A 286 -14.08 26.68 16.76
CA PHE A 286 -15.55 26.67 16.93
C PHE A 286 -16.27 25.80 15.88
N LEU A 287 -15.68 25.64 14.69
CA LEU A 287 -16.19 24.78 13.62
C LEU A 287 -15.87 23.30 13.86
N TRP A 288 -14.91 22.97 14.74
CA TRP A 288 -14.66 21.59 15.17
C TRP A 288 -15.91 20.92 15.72
N ARG A 289 -16.69 21.61 16.55
CA ARG A 289 -17.94 21.06 17.10
C ARG A 289 -18.97 20.74 16.00
N LYS A 290 -18.90 21.44 14.86
CA LYS A 290 -19.76 21.26 13.68
C LYS A 290 -19.17 20.28 12.64
N TYR A 291 -17.90 19.92 12.68
CA TYR A 291 -17.29 19.06 11.65
C TYR A 291 -16.48 17.87 12.20
N TYR A 292 -16.53 17.60 13.51
CA TYR A 292 -15.67 16.58 14.12
C TYR A 292 -15.90 15.18 13.54
N MET A 293 -17.13 14.73 13.25
CA MET A 293 -17.29 13.39 12.63
C MET A 293 -16.75 13.32 11.21
N PHE A 294 -16.81 14.42 10.43
CA PHE A 294 -16.19 14.48 9.11
C PHE A 294 -14.67 14.33 9.25
N LEU A 295 -14.06 15.09 10.17
CA LEU A 295 -12.62 14.98 10.45
C LEU A 295 -12.23 13.58 10.95
N ILE A 296 -13.02 12.98 11.83
CA ILE A 296 -12.82 11.60 12.31
C ILE A 296 -12.91 10.61 11.15
N SER A 297 -13.91 10.74 10.27
CA SER A 297 -14.06 9.88 9.10
C SER A 297 -12.83 9.96 8.19
N LYS A 298 -12.34 11.17 7.89
CA LYS A 298 -11.11 11.36 7.10
C LYS A 298 -9.85 10.85 7.81
N ALA A 299 -9.76 11.04 9.13
CA ALA A 299 -8.67 10.50 9.94
C ALA A 299 -8.65 8.97 9.94
N ILE A 300 -9.82 8.31 10.01
CA ILE A 300 -9.94 6.85 9.90
C ILE A 300 -9.45 6.37 8.53
N ILE A 301 -9.89 7.02 7.44
CA ILE A 301 -9.44 6.70 6.08
C ILE A 301 -7.91 6.80 5.95
N ASN A 302 -7.34 7.91 6.43
CA ASN A 302 -5.90 8.12 6.36
C ASN A 302 -5.13 7.13 7.25
N SER A 303 -5.66 6.81 8.43
CA SER A 303 -5.07 5.81 9.34
C SER A 303 -5.08 4.42 8.72
N PHE A 304 -6.15 4.04 8.01
CA PHE A 304 -6.21 2.79 7.26
C PHE A 304 -5.17 2.75 6.13
N MET A 305 -5.05 3.82 5.34
CA MET A 305 -4.03 3.95 4.29
C MET A 305 -2.61 3.82 4.84
N PHE A 306 -2.33 4.49 5.96
CA PHE A 306 -1.06 4.44 6.65
C PHE A 306 -0.79 3.04 7.23
N GLY A 307 -1.80 2.39 7.81
CA GLY A 307 -1.71 1.00 8.28
C GLY A 307 -1.29 0.03 7.17
N LEU A 308 -1.78 0.23 5.94
CA LEU A 308 -1.35 -0.56 4.77
C LEU A 308 0.11 -0.30 4.40
N LEU A 309 0.61 0.95 4.48
CA LEU A 309 2.03 1.24 4.29
C LEU A 309 2.89 0.52 5.35
N VAL A 310 2.45 0.54 6.60
CA VAL A 310 3.12 -0.19 7.69
C VAL A 310 3.11 -1.69 7.40
N ALA A 311 2.00 -2.27 6.92
CA ALA A 311 1.93 -3.70 6.57
C ALA A 311 2.91 -4.09 5.46
N VAL A 312 3.08 -3.24 4.45
CA VAL A 312 4.07 -3.43 3.38
C VAL A 312 5.49 -3.41 3.95
N ILE A 313 5.82 -2.39 4.73
CA ILE A 313 7.16 -2.25 5.32
C ILE A 313 7.44 -3.41 6.28
N TRP A 314 6.46 -3.79 7.09
CA TRP A 314 6.55 -4.89 8.03
C TRP A 314 6.78 -6.23 7.32
N SER A 315 6.00 -6.54 6.28
CA SER A 315 6.14 -7.80 5.53
C SER A 315 7.49 -7.89 4.82
N ALA A 316 7.91 -6.82 4.16
CA ALA A 316 9.23 -6.71 3.52
C ALA A 316 10.38 -6.84 4.53
N ALA A 317 10.32 -6.12 5.66
CA ALA A 317 11.35 -6.13 6.69
C ALA A 317 11.45 -7.51 7.36
N LYS A 318 10.33 -8.17 7.64
CA LYS A 318 10.32 -9.53 8.19
C LYS A 318 10.94 -10.53 7.22
N ALA A 319 10.57 -10.50 5.93
CA ALA A 319 11.17 -11.37 4.92
C ALA A 319 12.69 -11.18 4.80
N LYS A 320 13.14 -9.91 4.74
CA LYS A 320 14.58 -9.56 4.73
C LYS A 320 15.31 -10.08 5.97
N ASN A 321 14.73 -9.91 7.15
CA ASN A 321 15.35 -10.36 8.40
C ASN A 321 15.47 -11.88 8.45
N GLU A 322 14.43 -12.63 8.04
CA GLU A 322 14.52 -14.10 7.96
C GLU A 322 15.58 -14.56 6.95
N GLY A 323 15.70 -13.88 5.79
CA GLY A 323 16.74 -14.19 4.80
C GLY A 323 18.17 -13.99 5.33
N ARG A 324 18.38 -13.01 6.23
CA ARG A 324 19.67 -12.74 6.88
C ARG A 324 19.99 -13.69 8.04
N LYS A 325 18.97 -14.24 8.70
CA LYS A 325 19.18 -15.20 9.80
C LYS A 325 19.92 -16.46 9.35
N ALA A 326 19.83 -16.84 8.07
CA ALA A 326 20.59 -17.95 7.51
C ALA A 326 22.09 -17.83 7.81
N ALA A 327 22.68 -16.65 7.59
CA ALA A 327 24.10 -16.40 7.90
C ALA A 327 24.41 -16.58 9.40
N ILE A 328 23.52 -16.11 10.28
CA ILE A 328 23.70 -16.23 11.74
C ILE A 328 23.70 -17.70 12.16
N ILE A 329 22.77 -18.51 11.62
CA ILE A 329 22.71 -19.94 11.91
C ILE A 329 23.95 -20.66 11.39
N LEU A 330 24.34 -20.37 10.14
CA LEU A 330 25.55 -20.93 9.53
C LEU A 330 26.83 -20.57 10.31
N TYR A 331 26.93 -19.35 10.84
CA TYR A 331 28.06 -18.95 11.68
C TYR A 331 28.19 -19.78 12.95
N LYS A 332 27.06 -20.05 13.61
CA LYS A 332 27.06 -20.90 14.82
C LYS A 332 27.53 -22.31 14.46
N ILE A 333 26.95 -22.89 13.42
CA ILE A 333 27.31 -24.22 12.92
C ILE A 333 28.79 -24.30 12.55
N LYS A 334 29.34 -23.28 11.88
CA LYS A 334 30.76 -23.25 11.49
C LYS A 334 31.71 -23.42 12.69
N ASN A 335 31.37 -22.83 13.83
CA ASN A 335 32.22 -22.88 15.03
C ASN A 335 32.22 -24.25 15.69
N ASP A 336 31.23 -25.09 15.39
CA ASP A 336 31.04 -26.42 16.00
C ASP A 336 31.53 -27.56 15.07
N ILE A 337 32.16 -27.25 13.94
CA ILE A 337 32.59 -28.21 12.93
C ILE A 337 34.12 -28.29 12.86
N ASP A 338 34.65 -29.50 13.00
CA ASP A 338 36.09 -29.79 12.87
C ASP A 338 36.53 -30.04 11.43
N ASP A 339 35.61 -30.45 10.55
CA ASP A 339 35.90 -30.74 9.14
C ASP A 339 36.14 -29.44 8.35
N GLN A 340 37.37 -29.25 7.89
CA GLN A 340 37.78 -28.04 7.17
C GLN A 340 37.03 -27.85 5.84
N GLU A 341 36.77 -28.93 5.09
CA GLU A 341 36.09 -28.83 3.79
C GLU A 341 34.64 -28.38 3.96
N VAL A 342 33.94 -28.94 4.96
CA VAL A 342 32.58 -28.51 5.32
C VAL A 342 32.58 -27.06 5.80
N ALA A 343 33.55 -26.67 6.65
CA ALA A 343 33.67 -25.30 7.15
C ALA A 343 33.92 -24.27 6.03
N GLU A 344 34.71 -24.61 5.01
CA GLU A 344 34.92 -23.79 3.81
C GLU A 344 33.61 -23.59 3.04
N LYS A 345 32.82 -24.64 2.81
CA LYS A 345 31.53 -24.53 2.13
C LYS A 345 30.51 -23.72 2.91
N ILE A 346 30.49 -23.85 4.23
CA ILE A 346 29.65 -23.01 5.09
C ILE A 346 30.07 -21.54 4.98
N THR A 347 31.37 -21.26 4.96
CA THR A 347 31.90 -19.89 4.78
C THR A 347 31.45 -19.29 3.45
N ALA A 348 31.56 -20.04 2.35
CA ALA A 348 31.07 -19.61 1.05
C ALA A 348 29.56 -19.29 1.06
N PHE A 349 28.75 -20.12 1.73
CA PHE A 349 27.31 -19.87 1.85
C PHE A 349 27.01 -18.63 2.72
N ILE A 350 27.73 -18.44 3.82
CA ILE A 350 27.64 -17.22 4.63
C ILE A 350 27.92 -15.98 3.79
N ASP A 351 29.00 -15.99 3.01
CA ASP A 351 29.39 -14.87 2.15
C ASP A 351 28.33 -14.60 1.10
N GLN A 352 27.79 -15.65 0.47
CA GLN A 352 26.63 -15.53 -0.42
C GLN A 352 25.45 -14.82 0.27
N VAL A 353 25.05 -15.22 1.47
CA VAL A 353 23.95 -14.58 2.20
C VAL A 353 24.24 -13.11 2.53
N LYS A 354 25.51 -12.77 2.82
CA LYS A 354 25.92 -11.38 3.10
C LYS A 354 25.89 -10.49 1.88
N PHE A 355 26.41 -10.97 0.75
CA PHE A 355 26.54 -10.19 -0.48
C PHE A 355 25.24 -10.17 -1.30
N THR A 356 24.33 -11.14 -1.10
CA THR A 356 23.03 -11.14 -1.75
C THR A 356 22.07 -10.11 -1.12
N SER A 357 21.53 -9.22 -1.96
CA SER A 357 20.62 -8.17 -1.53
C SER A 357 19.19 -8.70 -1.37
N THR A 358 18.84 -9.17 -0.17
CA THR A 358 17.44 -9.47 0.24
C THR A 358 16.60 -8.21 0.48
N LYS A 359 16.70 -7.22 -0.41
CA LYS A 359 16.04 -5.92 -0.28
C LYS A 359 14.80 -5.88 -1.15
N PHE A 360 13.65 -5.62 -0.54
CA PHE A 360 12.46 -5.24 -1.26
C PHE A 360 12.51 -3.73 -1.55
N SER A 361 12.26 -3.34 -2.79
CA SER A 361 12.34 -1.95 -3.23
C SER A 361 11.47 -1.67 -4.44
N CYS A 362 11.17 -0.39 -4.67
CA CYS A 362 10.59 0.10 -5.92
C CYS A 362 11.64 0.71 -6.87
N GLY A 363 12.93 0.52 -6.60
CA GLY A 363 14.04 1.19 -7.30
C GLY A 363 14.43 2.53 -6.65
N LEU A 364 13.47 3.39 -6.33
CA LEU A 364 13.74 4.69 -5.70
C LEU A 364 14.04 4.57 -4.20
N PHE A 365 13.32 3.69 -3.50
CA PHE A 365 13.51 3.45 -2.07
C PHE A 365 13.33 1.98 -1.71
N THR A 366 13.98 1.58 -0.63
CA THR A 366 13.83 0.25 -0.02
C THR A 366 12.68 0.27 0.99
N PHE A 367 11.85 -0.78 0.99
CA PHE A 367 10.75 -0.92 1.94
C PHE A 367 11.28 -1.40 3.30
N ASP A 368 11.75 -0.46 4.11
CA ASP A 368 12.22 -0.71 5.47
C ASP A 368 11.71 0.36 6.45
N TRP A 369 11.93 0.13 7.74
CA TRP A 369 11.50 1.07 8.78
C TRP A 369 12.08 2.47 8.61
N LYS A 370 13.27 2.60 8.00
CA LYS A 370 13.86 3.92 7.73
C LYS A 370 13.00 4.72 6.76
N LEU A 371 12.42 4.08 5.74
CA LEU A 371 11.46 4.73 4.84
C LEU A 371 10.24 5.26 5.59
N LEU A 372 9.67 4.48 6.52
CA LEU A 372 8.51 4.91 7.32
C LEU A 372 8.85 6.16 8.14
N PHE A 373 10.01 6.17 8.80
CA PHE A 373 10.44 7.34 9.58
C PHE A 373 10.68 8.55 8.69
N LYS A 374 11.30 8.38 7.52
CA LYS A 374 11.46 9.48 6.54
C LYS A 374 10.12 10.07 6.12
N PHE A 375 9.13 9.21 5.86
CA PHE A 375 7.78 9.63 5.48
C PHE A 375 7.10 10.41 6.62
N LEU A 376 7.18 9.91 7.86
CA LEU A 376 6.61 10.58 9.02
C LEU A 376 7.29 11.91 9.32
N SER A 377 8.62 11.95 9.28
CA SER A 377 9.40 13.19 9.46
C SER A 377 9.07 14.22 8.40
N ALA A 378 8.92 13.81 7.13
CA ALA A 378 8.50 14.71 6.06
C ALA A 378 7.08 15.26 6.32
N ALA A 379 6.13 14.40 6.69
CA ALA A 379 4.76 14.85 7.00
C ALA A 379 4.71 15.84 8.18
N ILE A 380 5.48 15.58 9.25
CA ILE A 380 5.61 16.49 10.41
C ILE A 380 6.25 17.81 9.98
N MET A 381 7.31 17.76 9.16
CA MET A 381 7.97 18.98 8.67
C MET A 381 7.02 19.83 7.84
N TYR A 382 6.26 19.23 6.91
CA TYR A 382 5.22 19.93 6.17
C TYR A 382 4.16 20.53 7.09
N PHE A 383 3.73 19.79 8.12
CA PHE A 383 2.77 20.28 9.11
C PHE A 383 3.29 21.52 9.86
N VAL A 384 4.53 21.48 10.34
CA VAL A 384 5.18 22.62 11.02
C VAL A 384 5.28 23.82 10.09
N ILE A 385 5.70 23.61 8.84
CA ILE A 385 5.80 24.67 7.82
C ILE A 385 4.41 25.30 7.59
N LEU A 386 3.36 24.49 7.42
CA LEU A 386 2.00 24.99 7.23
C LEU A 386 1.52 25.80 8.44
N MET A 387 1.83 25.36 9.65
CA MET A 387 1.50 26.08 10.88
C MET A 387 2.22 27.43 10.98
N GLN A 388 3.51 27.47 10.64
CA GLN A 388 4.28 28.72 10.60
C GLN A 388 3.72 29.69 9.56
N PHE A 389 3.41 29.24 8.35
CA PHE A 389 2.79 30.08 7.33
C PHE A 389 1.45 30.65 7.82
N GLU A 390 0.60 29.86 8.46
CA GLU A 390 -0.69 30.33 8.95
C GLU A 390 -0.53 31.42 10.02
N SER A 391 0.33 31.19 11.01
CA SER A 391 0.61 32.19 12.05
C SER A 391 1.19 33.49 11.48
N SER A 392 2.01 33.40 10.43
CA SER A 392 2.58 34.58 9.78
C SER A 392 1.51 35.41 9.06
N ILE A 393 0.58 34.76 8.35
CA ILE A 393 -0.53 35.42 7.66
C ILE A 393 -1.43 36.16 8.66
N HIS A 394 -1.82 35.49 9.77
CA HIS A 394 -2.62 36.13 10.81
C HIS A 394 -1.94 37.36 11.44
N LYS A 395 -0.60 37.35 11.53
CA LYS A 395 0.15 38.50 12.03
C LYS A 395 0.07 39.69 11.05
N TYR A 396 0.19 39.44 9.75
CA TYR A 396 0.03 40.46 8.72
C TYR A 396 -1.39 41.02 8.67
N ASP A 397 -2.42 40.19 8.74
CA ASP A 397 -3.82 40.64 8.75
C ASP A 397 -4.11 41.54 9.95
N ASN A 398 -3.61 41.19 11.14
CA ASN A 398 -3.77 42.02 12.33
C ASN A 398 -3.04 43.38 12.21
N ILE A 399 -1.88 43.43 11.57
CA ILE A 399 -1.14 44.68 11.32
C ILE A 399 -1.92 45.56 10.33
N ASN A 400 -2.44 44.99 9.25
CA ASN A 400 -3.24 45.73 8.26
C ASN A 400 -4.52 46.28 8.90
N ILE A 401 -5.24 45.49 9.70
CA ILE A 401 -6.44 45.95 10.43
C ILE A 401 -6.11 47.09 11.41
N GLN A 402 -4.96 47.03 12.09
CA GLN A 402 -4.52 48.12 12.97
C GLN A 402 -4.17 49.39 12.18
N PHE A 403 -3.54 49.23 11.01
CA PHE A 403 -3.21 50.33 10.12
C PHE A 403 -4.47 50.99 9.55
N ASP A 404 -5.46 50.21 9.09
CA ASP A 404 -6.73 50.72 8.58
C ASP A 404 -7.51 51.49 9.66
N LYS A 405 -7.55 50.96 10.90
CA LYS A 405 -8.15 51.68 12.05
C LYS A 405 -7.41 52.96 12.40
N PHE A 406 -6.08 52.96 12.27
CA PHE A 406 -5.28 54.17 12.47
C PHE A 406 -5.60 55.22 11.40
N VAL A 407 -5.67 54.83 10.13
CA VAL A 407 -6.05 55.71 9.02
C VAL A 407 -7.46 56.26 9.22
N GLU A 408 -8.44 55.41 9.57
CA GLU A 408 -9.82 55.82 9.82
C GLU A 408 -9.93 56.85 10.97
N ASN A 409 -9.21 56.62 12.07
CA ASN A 409 -9.15 57.58 13.18
C ASN A 409 -8.46 58.90 12.77
N PHE A 410 -7.40 58.84 11.96
CA PHE A 410 -6.70 60.03 11.50
C PHE A 410 -7.59 60.88 10.58
N THR A 411 -8.31 60.24 9.66
CA THR A 411 -9.28 60.90 8.78
C THR A 411 -10.39 61.59 9.57
N ARG A 412 -10.95 60.92 10.60
CA ARG A 412 -11.97 61.52 11.49
C ARG A 412 -11.46 62.73 12.26
N ILE A 413 -10.19 62.74 12.67
CA ILE A 413 -9.57 63.89 13.36
C ILE A 413 -9.41 65.07 12.40
N ILE A 414 -9.04 64.82 11.14
CA ILE A 414 -8.93 65.87 10.12
C ILE A 414 -10.31 66.46 9.81
N GLU A 415 -11.31 65.61 9.55
CA GLU A 415 -12.69 66.05 9.27
C GLU A 415 -13.30 66.83 10.47
N GLY A 416 -13.03 66.38 11.69
CA GLY A 416 -13.45 67.08 12.91
C GLY A 416 -12.78 68.44 13.12
N ARG A 417 -11.54 68.64 12.63
CA ARG A 417 -10.86 69.94 12.66
C ARG A 417 -11.35 70.88 11.57
N VAL A 418 -11.64 70.37 10.37
CA VAL A 418 -12.18 71.16 9.24
C VAL A 418 -13.56 71.74 9.58
N ASN A 419 -14.43 70.95 10.21
CA ASN A 419 -15.75 71.43 10.65
C ASN A 419 -15.70 72.35 11.88
N GLY A 420 -14.59 72.36 12.63
CA GLY A 420 -14.37 73.26 13.77
C GLY A 420 -13.85 74.65 13.37
N SER A 421 -13.26 74.79 12.19
CA SER A 421 -12.74 76.06 11.66
C SER A 421 -13.77 76.90 10.90
N GLU A 422 -14.98 76.40 10.65
CA GLU A 422 -16.08 77.17 10.02
C GLU A 422 -16.96 77.94 11.03
N ASN A 423 -16.67 77.84 12.33
CA ASN A 423 -17.41 78.53 13.40
C ASN A 423 -16.61 79.62 14.13
N TYR A 424 -15.61 80.22 13.47
CA TYR A 424 -14.92 81.42 13.97
C TYR A 424 -15.00 82.58 12.98
#